data_AF-A0A9P8T2V3-F1
#
_entry.id   AF-A0A9P8T2V3-F1
#
_cell.length_a   1.000
_cell.length_b   1.000
_cell.length_c   1.000
_cell.angle_alpha   90.00
_cell.angle_beta   90.00
_cell.angle_gamma   90.00
#
_symmetry.space_group_name_H-M   'P 1'
#
loop_
_entity.id
_entity.type
_entity.pdbx_description
1 polymer ?
#
loop_
_entity_poly.entity_id
_entity_poly.type
_entity_poly.pdbx_seq_one_letter_code
_entity_poly.pdbx_strand_id
1 'polypeptide(L)'
;MSFKFPKVDLSTLQQSFQQTTQQLTTSFQDNLVNLEKEVSSLNSNLSPILKRTTRSLQERFGSIDDISELPQEYKDLEKRVDNLKVFYKKLLSITQQYEIESYDYPPNLKESIQDYTKLINEKFAGLSQATTTSEAEAVLLATSKDQTPKTFAHQFAKGCTAAHDEFVSGEDHSSSLAKALLKISEYQTRIGDERLEQDKLVITEFNDKIRNVLQGDFQNTQKLRRQVETSRLNFDTVRAEVKAVQHGDESVELPVAISKKLETAEDELVSATESAVESMKSLIKPTEGLNLLKVLMKIQLNYHKNVVSELSSLVDELDTLPQDDD
;
A
#
# COMPACT_ATOMS: atom_id res chain seq x y z
N MET A 1 -14.20 -12.03 44.77
CA MET A 1 -14.06 -13.28 44.00
C MET A 1 -12.76 -13.19 43.20
N SER A 2 -11.80 -14.07 43.47
CA SER A 2 -10.48 -14.08 42.81
C SER A 2 -10.56 -14.93 41.55
N PHE A 3 -10.29 -14.32 40.39
CA PHE A 3 -10.16 -15.03 39.12
C PHE A 3 -8.79 -15.71 39.05
N LYS A 4 -8.77 -17.03 38.88
CA LYS A 4 -7.58 -17.82 38.54
C LYS A 4 -7.50 -17.97 37.02
N PHE A 5 -6.42 -17.50 36.41
CA PHE A 5 -6.11 -17.77 35.01
C PHE A 5 -5.60 -19.21 34.84
N PRO A 6 -5.93 -19.89 33.72
CA PRO A 6 -5.32 -21.18 33.38
C PRO A 6 -3.83 -20.96 33.08
N LYS A 7 -2.96 -21.76 33.70
CA LYS A 7 -1.54 -21.79 33.34
C LYS A 7 -1.42 -22.50 31.99
N VAL A 8 -1.07 -21.77 30.94
CA VAL A 8 -0.70 -22.34 29.64
C VAL A 8 0.64 -23.05 29.80
N ASP A 9 0.64 -24.37 29.57
CA ASP A 9 1.82 -25.21 29.74
C ASP A 9 2.75 -25.08 28.53
N LEU A 10 3.83 -24.32 28.70
CA LEU A 10 4.84 -24.03 27.66
C LEU A 10 5.45 -25.30 27.05
N SER A 11 5.48 -26.41 27.80
CA SER A 11 6.03 -27.69 27.34
C SER A 11 5.19 -28.32 26.23
N THR A 12 3.87 -28.19 26.29
CA THR A 12 2.94 -28.71 25.27
C THR A 12 3.01 -27.91 23.98
N LEU A 13 3.27 -26.60 24.07
CA LEU A 13 3.46 -25.72 22.92
C LEU A 13 4.81 -25.97 22.24
N GLN A 14 5.85 -26.28 23.02
CA GLN A 14 7.16 -26.65 22.50
C GLN A 14 7.15 -28.04 21.85
N GLN A 15 6.40 -28.99 22.43
CA GLN A 15 6.20 -30.33 21.84
C GLN A 15 5.37 -30.29 20.57
N SER A 16 4.30 -29.50 20.51
CA SER A 16 3.51 -29.34 19.28
C SER A 16 4.33 -28.67 18.19
N PHE A 17 5.15 -27.66 18.53
CA PHE A 17 6.05 -27.03 17.57
C PHE A 17 7.12 -28.01 17.07
N GLN A 18 7.73 -28.81 17.94
CA GLN A 18 8.69 -29.83 17.53
C GLN A 18 8.06 -30.93 16.67
N GLN A 19 6.86 -31.40 17.00
CA GLN A 19 6.13 -32.38 16.19
C GLN A 19 5.73 -31.83 14.83
N THR A 20 5.24 -30.59 14.76
CA THR A 20 4.93 -29.92 13.49
C THR A 20 6.19 -29.70 12.66
N THR A 21 7.32 -29.33 13.29
CA THR A 21 8.59 -29.14 12.59
C THR A 21 9.14 -30.47 12.07
N GLN A 22 9.03 -31.55 12.85
CA GLN A 22 9.46 -32.88 12.42
C GLN A 22 8.58 -33.44 11.30
N GLN A 23 7.26 -33.29 11.39
CA GLN A 23 6.32 -33.72 10.34
C GLN A 23 6.47 -32.92 9.05
N LEU A 24 6.74 -31.61 9.14
CA LEU A 24 7.10 -30.82 7.98
C LEU A 24 8.43 -31.31 7.39
N THR A 25 9.45 -31.54 8.21
CA THR A 25 10.76 -31.99 7.72
C THR A 25 10.67 -33.35 7.02
N THR A 26 9.96 -34.32 7.59
CA THR A 26 9.79 -35.64 6.96
C THR A 26 8.89 -35.59 5.73
N SER A 27 7.78 -34.84 5.75
CA SER A 27 6.94 -34.68 4.55
C SER A 27 7.66 -33.93 3.42
N PHE A 28 8.51 -32.95 3.74
CA PHE A 28 9.38 -32.32 2.75
C PHE A 28 10.43 -33.30 2.21
N GLN A 29 11.09 -34.08 3.07
CA GLN A 29 12.12 -35.04 2.67
C GLN A 29 11.54 -36.19 1.83
N ASP A 30 10.40 -36.75 2.22
CA ASP A 30 9.71 -37.81 1.48
C ASP A 30 9.16 -37.29 0.14
N ASN A 31 8.62 -36.07 0.09
CA ASN A 31 8.21 -35.45 -1.17
C ASN A 31 9.39 -35.08 -2.07
N LEU A 32 10.55 -34.71 -1.51
CA LEU A 32 11.78 -34.42 -2.28
C LEU A 32 12.37 -35.70 -2.88
N VAL A 33 12.42 -36.79 -2.11
CA VAL A 33 12.92 -38.10 -2.55
C VAL A 33 11.97 -38.73 -3.58
N ASN A 34 10.66 -38.52 -3.44
CA ASN A 34 9.68 -38.94 -4.45
C ASN A 34 9.78 -38.11 -5.73
N LEU A 35 9.98 -36.80 -5.64
CA LEU A 35 10.28 -35.93 -6.79
C LEU A 35 11.60 -36.32 -7.47
N GLU A 36 12.65 -36.67 -6.71
CA GLU A 36 13.93 -37.12 -7.24
C GLU A 36 13.79 -38.43 -8.04
N LYS A 37 13.00 -39.38 -7.51
CA LYS A 37 12.68 -40.64 -8.20
C LYS A 37 11.84 -40.41 -9.46
N GLU A 38 10.83 -39.54 -9.40
CA GLU A 38 10.03 -39.16 -10.58
C GLU A 38 10.89 -38.44 -11.64
N VAL A 39 11.77 -37.52 -11.23
CA VAL A 39 12.67 -36.75 -12.11
C VAL A 39 13.73 -37.63 -12.77
N SER A 40 14.26 -38.64 -12.08
CA SER A 40 15.21 -39.60 -12.66
C SER A 40 14.61 -40.47 -13.77
N SER A 41 13.29 -40.69 -13.75
CA SER A 41 12.57 -41.48 -14.76
C SER A 41 12.15 -40.69 -16.01
N LEU A 42 12.21 -39.36 -15.96
CA LEU A 42 11.87 -38.46 -17.08
C LEU A 42 13.12 -38.10 -17.90
N ASN A 43 13.83 -39.12 -18.37
CA ASN A 43 15.05 -38.99 -19.15
C ASN A 43 14.75 -38.72 -20.64
N SER A 44 14.90 -37.45 -21.05
CA SER A 44 15.50 -36.97 -22.33
C SER A 44 14.89 -35.68 -22.91
N ASN A 45 13.78 -35.15 -22.37
CA ASN A 45 13.20 -33.86 -22.82
C ASN A 45 12.67 -33.02 -21.65
N LEU A 46 13.50 -32.81 -20.63
CA LEU A 46 13.21 -31.86 -19.55
C LEU A 46 13.20 -30.43 -20.09
N SER A 47 12.14 -29.69 -19.79
CA SER A 47 12.01 -28.28 -20.15
C SER A 47 13.16 -27.45 -19.53
N PRO A 48 13.67 -26.43 -20.23
CA PRO A 48 14.76 -25.58 -19.73
C PRO A 48 14.41 -24.90 -18.38
N ILE A 49 13.12 -24.76 -18.07
CA ILE A 49 12.61 -24.22 -16.81
C ILE A 49 12.94 -25.15 -15.64
N LEU A 50 12.84 -26.47 -15.79
CA LEU A 50 13.11 -27.43 -14.71
C LEU A 50 14.60 -27.47 -14.33
N LYS A 51 15.49 -27.44 -15.32
CA LYS A 51 16.95 -27.35 -15.09
C LYS A 51 17.36 -26.06 -14.35
N ARG A 52 16.72 -24.94 -14.67
CA ARG A 52 16.95 -23.67 -13.97
C ARG A 52 16.46 -23.71 -12.52
N THR A 53 15.29 -24.32 -12.29
CA THR A 53 14.73 -24.50 -10.95
C THR A 53 15.60 -25.40 -10.07
N THR A 54 16.09 -26.53 -10.58
CA THR A 54 16.97 -27.43 -9.80
C THR A 54 18.28 -26.75 -9.41
N ARG A 55 18.87 -25.96 -10.32
CA ARG A 55 20.08 -25.19 -10.04
C ARG A 55 19.86 -24.09 -8.99
N SER A 56 18.75 -23.33 -9.08
CA SER A 56 18.40 -22.32 -8.07
C SER A 56 18.21 -22.91 -6.67
N LEU A 57 17.67 -24.14 -6.58
CA LEU A 57 17.58 -24.87 -5.32
C LEU A 57 18.98 -25.31 -4.83
N GLN A 58 19.81 -25.88 -5.71
CA GLN A 58 21.17 -26.30 -5.35
C GLN A 58 22.06 -25.13 -4.85
N GLU A 59 21.92 -23.94 -5.43
CA GLU A 59 22.60 -22.71 -4.99
C GLU A 59 22.14 -22.29 -3.58
N ARG A 60 20.83 -22.38 -3.27
CA ARG A 60 20.29 -22.02 -1.94
C ARG A 60 20.64 -23.02 -0.84
N PHE A 61 20.90 -24.27 -1.19
CA PHE A 61 21.24 -25.35 -0.25
C PHE A 61 22.75 -25.63 -0.11
N GLY A 62 23.61 -24.87 -0.81
CA GLY A 62 25.04 -24.76 -0.51
C GLY A 62 25.96 -25.83 -1.12
N SER A 63 25.55 -26.48 -2.22
CA SER A 63 26.34 -27.58 -2.83
C SER A 63 27.16 -27.19 -4.06
N ILE A 64 27.33 -25.89 -4.37
CA ILE A 64 27.99 -25.42 -5.61
C ILE A 64 28.98 -24.28 -5.30
N ASP A 65 30.25 -24.47 -5.67
CA ASP A 65 31.34 -23.48 -5.52
C ASP A 65 31.52 -22.57 -6.76
N ASP A 66 30.83 -22.86 -7.86
CA ASP A 66 31.04 -22.25 -9.19
C ASP A 66 29.86 -21.35 -9.61
N ILE A 67 29.55 -20.35 -8.79
CA ILE A 67 28.44 -19.42 -9.00
C ILE A 67 28.97 -18.16 -9.69
N SER A 68 28.31 -17.69 -10.75
CA SER A 68 28.64 -16.38 -11.31
C SER A 68 28.24 -15.28 -10.32
N GLU A 69 29.17 -14.47 -9.88
CA GLU A 69 28.86 -13.35 -8.99
C GLU A 69 28.51 -12.09 -9.80
N LEU A 70 27.40 -11.44 -9.43
CA LEU A 70 27.09 -10.12 -9.97
C LEU A 70 28.05 -9.06 -9.39
N PRO A 71 28.48 -8.07 -10.18
CA PRO A 71 29.37 -7.00 -9.72
C PRO A 71 28.83 -6.28 -8.47
N GLN A 72 29.73 -5.82 -7.60
CA GLN A 72 29.34 -5.12 -6.37
C GLN A 72 28.50 -3.86 -6.66
N GLU A 73 28.83 -3.12 -7.72
CA GLU A 73 28.06 -1.95 -8.15
C GLU A 73 26.59 -2.30 -8.47
N TYR A 74 26.34 -3.47 -9.05
CA TYR A 74 24.97 -3.94 -9.32
C TYR A 74 24.21 -4.18 -8.02
N LYS A 75 24.83 -4.90 -7.07
CA LYS A 75 24.24 -5.21 -5.75
C LYS A 75 23.95 -3.93 -4.96
N ASP A 76 24.82 -2.93 -5.04
CA ASP A 76 24.64 -1.63 -4.39
C ASP A 76 23.48 -0.84 -5.01
N LEU A 77 23.32 -0.89 -6.33
CA LEU A 77 22.17 -0.31 -7.04
C LEU A 77 20.86 -0.97 -6.61
N GLU A 78 20.82 -2.31 -6.55
CA GLU A 78 19.64 -3.04 -6.08
C GLU A 78 19.23 -2.61 -4.68
N LYS A 79 20.19 -2.53 -3.76
CA LYS A 79 19.94 -2.10 -2.38
C LYS A 79 19.37 -0.68 -2.33
N ARG A 80 19.89 0.23 -3.15
CA ARG A 80 19.38 1.61 -3.24
C ARG A 80 17.95 1.66 -3.77
N VAL A 81 17.65 0.88 -4.82
CA VAL A 81 16.28 0.77 -5.36
C VAL A 81 15.33 0.19 -4.31
N ASP A 82 15.74 -0.87 -3.60
CA ASP A 82 14.90 -1.51 -2.58
C ASP A 82 14.62 -0.56 -1.41
N ASN A 83 15.63 0.21 -0.96
CA ASN A 83 15.45 1.25 0.04
C ASN A 83 14.46 2.33 -0.42
N LEU A 84 14.56 2.78 -1.68
CA LEU A 84 13.66 3.77 -2.25
C LEU A 84 12.22 3.25 -2.37
N LYS A 85 12.06 1.96 -2.70
CA LYS A 85 10.76 1.29 -2.70
C LYS A 85 10.12 1.28 -1.33
N VAL A 86 10.90 0.94 -0.30
CA VAL A 86 10.45 0.93 1.09
C VAL A 86 10.05 2.34 1.53
N PHE A 87 10.83 3.35 1.17
CA PHE A 87 10.51 4.75 1.43
C PHE A 87 9.13 5.14 0.87
N TYR A 88 8.88 4.89 -0.43
CA TYR A 88 7.60 5.20 -1.06
C TYR A 88 6.43 4.44 -0.44
N LYS A 89 6.59 3.15 -0.14
CA LYS A 89 5.57 2.35 0.53
C LYS A 89 5.23 2.88 1.93
N LYS A 90 6.23 3.28 2.70
CA LYS A 90 6.03 3.84 4.05
C LYS A 90 5.25 5.15 3.99
N LEU A 91 5.61 6.05 3.07
CA LEU A 91 4.88 7.30 2.89
C LEU A 91 3.43 7.04 2.47
N LEU A 92 3.21 6.23 1.43
CA LEU A 92 1.86 5.91 0.96
C LEU A 92 1.01 5.25 2.05
N SER A 93 1.61 4.40 2.90
CA SER A 93 0.86 3.76 4.00
C SER A 93 0.29 4.75 5.02
N ILE A 94 0.89 5.93 5.14
CA ILE A 94 0.41 7.01 6.01
C ILE A 94 -0.53 7.91 5.23
N THR A 95 -0.14 8.34 4.03
CA THR A 95 -0.90 9.34 3.26
C THR A 95 -2.14 8.77 2.57
N GLN A 96 -2.29 7.45 2.48
CA GLN A 96 -3.57 6.84 2.09
C GLN A 96 -4.71 7.17 3.05
N GLN A 97 -4.42 7.63 4.28
CA GLN A 97 -5.45 8.04 5.23
C GLN A 97 -6.30 9.21 4.72
N TYR A 98 -5.71 10.08 3.88
CA TYR A 98 -6.40 11.19 3.21
C TYR A 98 -7.51 10.71 2.27
N GLU A 99 -7.56 9.43 1.91
CA GLU A 99 -8.62 8.85 1.06
C GLU A 99 -9.87 8.46 1.85
N ILE A 100 -9.77 8.47 3.18
CA ILE A 100 -10.88 8.16 4.08
C ILE A 100 -11.39 9.49 4.60
N GLU A 101 -12.46 10.02 4.04
CA GLU A 101 -13.02 11.34 4.42
C GLU A 101 -13.23 11.52 5.93
N SER A 102 -13.61 10.46 6.65
CA SER A 102 -13.89 10.48 8.08
C SER A 102 -12.69 10.18 8.99
N TYR A 103 -11.47 10.36 8.52
CA TYR A 103 -10.28 9.97 9.29
C TYR A 103 -9.99 10.84 10.51
N ASP A 104 -10.35 12.12 10.45
CA ASP A 104 -10.22 13.08 11.54
C ASP A 104 -11.44 13.05 12.48
N TYR A 105 -12.54 12.45 12.02
CA TYR A 105 -13.73 12.13 12.80
C TYR A 105 -14.05 10.63 12.74
N PRO A 106 -13.22 9.78 13.38
CA PRO A 106 -13.47 8.35 13.37
C PRO A 106 -14.85 8.09 13.99
N PRO A 107 -15.68 7.24 13.37
CA PRO A 107 -17.04 7.03 13.81
C PRO A 107 -17.07 6.58 15.27
N ASN A 108 -17.62 7.42 16.13
CA ASN A 108 -18.09 6.97 17.43
C ASN A 108 -19.21 5.96 17.15
N LEU A 109 -19.04 4.70 17.57
CA LEU A 109 -19.97 3.58 17.31
C LEU A 109 -21.45 3.91 17.62
N LYS A 110 -21.71 4.89 18.47
CA LYS A 110 -23.06 5.33 18.86
C LYS A 110 -23.75 6.20 17.79
N GLU A 111 -23.05 7.11 17.15
CA GLU A 111 -23.62 8.04 16.16
C GLU A 111 -23.90 7.33 14.84
N SER A 112 -22.97 6.48 14.40
CA SER A 112 -23.17 5.68 13.19
C SER A 112 -24.45 4.84 13.26
N ILE A 113 -24.77 4.22 14.41
CA ILE A 113 -26.00 3.41 14.56
C ILE A 113 -27.26 4.28 14.48
N GLN A 114 -27.25 5.49 15.05
CA GLN A 114 -28.39 6.40 14.99
C GLN A 114 -28.62 6.90 13.56
N ASP A 115 -27.56 7.25 12.84
CA ASP A 115 -27.64 7.69 11.44
C ASP A 115 -28.06 6.56 10.50
N TYR A 116 -27.55 5.33 10.70
CA TYR A 116 -28.01 4.15 9.96
C TYR A 116 -29.50 3.87 10.24
N THR A 117 -29.97 4.04 11.48
CA THR A 117 -31.39 3.83 11.81
C THR A 117 -32.28 4.90 11.18
N LYS A 118 -31.86 6.17 11.18
CA LYS A 118 -32.57 7.26 10.49
C LYS A 118 -32.64 7.02 8.98
N LEU A 119 -31.52 6.63 8.35
CA LEU A 119 -31.47 6.33 6.93
C LEU A 119 -32.39 5.14 6.58
N ILE A 120 -32.37 4.07 7.38
CA ILE A 120 -33.27 2.92 7.18
C ILE A 120 -34.73 3.36 7.32
N ASN A 121 -35.06 4.20 8.30
CA ASN A 121 -36.42 4.73 8.48
C ASN A 121 -36.85 5.64 7.33
N GLU A 122 -35.97 6.51 6.82
CA GLU A 122 -36.25 7.38 5.67
C GLU A 122 -36.46 6.57 4.39
N LYS A 123 -35.60 5.56 4.16
CA LYS A 123 -35.74 4.63 3.02
C LYS A 123 -37.00 3.79 3.14
N PHE A 124 -37.31 3.30 4.33
CA PHE A 124 -38.54 2.54 4.60
C PHE A 124 -39.79 3.41 4.43
N ALA A 125 -39.78 4.65 4.93
CA ALA A 125 -40.85 5.61 4.74
C ALA A 125 -41.03 5.96 3.25
N GLY A 126 -39.93 6.21 2.53
CA GLY A 126 -39.98 6.45 1.08
C GLY A 126 -40.49 5.24 0.30
N LEU A 127 -40.08 4.02 0.66
CA LEU A 127 -40.57 2.78 0.04
C LEU A 127 -42.04 2.53 0.36
N SER A 128 -42.50 2.91 1.55
CA SER A 128 -43.92 2.78 1.94
C SER A 128 -44.83 3.77 1.20
N GLN A 129 -44.27 4.86 0.67
CA GLN A 129 -44.97 5.85 -0.14
C GLN A 129 -44.83 5.60 -1.64
N ALA A 130 -43.89 4.75 -2.07
CA ALA A 130 -43.73 4.37 -3.46
C ALA A 130 -44.88 3.47 -3.91
N THR A 131 -45.61 3.90 -4.93
CA THR A 131 -46.75 3.15 -5.49
C THR A 131 -46.39 2.39 -6.75
N THR A 132 -45.20 2.65 -7.30
CA THR A 132 -44.68 1.99 -8.50
C THR A 132 -43.25 1.49 -8.31
N THR A 133 -42.85 0.49 -9.10
CA THR A 133 -41.51 -0.11 -9.07
C THR A 133 -40.41 0.91 -9.37
N SER A 134 -40.69 1.86 -10.27
CA SER A 134 -39.77 2.96 -10.63
C SER A 134 -39.57 3.95 -9.47
N GLU A 135 -40.63 4.24 -8.72
CA GLU A 135 -40.54 5.08 -7.51
C GLU A 135 -39.76 4.38 -6.39
N ALA A 136 -39.93 3.07 -6.22
CA ALA A 136 -39.18 2.29 -5.26
C ALA A 136 -37.67 2.24 -5.60
N GLU A 137 -37.32 2.06 -6.87
CA GLU A 137 -35.94 2.15 -7.35
C GLU A 137 -35.35 3.55 -7.14
N ALA A 138 -36.12 4.61 -7.42
CA ALA A 138 -35.70 5.98 -7.17
C ALA A 138 -35.46 6.26 -5.68
N VAL A 139 -36.30 5.74 -4.77
CA VAL A 139 -36.09 5.86 -3.32
C VAL A 139 -34.85 5.10 -2.86
N LEU A 140 -34.58 3.91 -3.42
CA LEU A 140 -33.38 3.13 -3.10
C LEU A 140 -32.11 3.83 -3.58
N LEU A 141 -32.15 4.42 -4.77
CA LEU A 141 -31.04 5.16 -5.39
C LEU A 141 -30.87 6.58 -4.87
N ALA A 142 -31.91 7.16 -4.24
CA ALA A 142 -31.84 8.51 -3.68
C ALA A 142 -30.78 8.58 -2.57
N THR A 143 -29.68 9.28 -2.80
CA THR A 143 -28.76 9.64 -1.72
C THR A 143 -29.49 10.53 -0.71
N SER A 144 -29.32 10.28 0.59
CA SER A 144 -29.92 11.10 1.66
C SER A 144 -29.61 12.58 1.42
N LYS A 145 -30.60 13.47 1.56
CA LYS A 145 -30.47 14.92 1.25
C LYS A 145 -29.41 15.63 2.10
N ASP A 146 -29.03 15.04 3.22
CA ASP A 146 -28.09 15.59 4.18
C ASP A 146 -26.71 14.91 4.04
N GLN A 147 -26.04 15.12 2.91
CA GLN A 147 -24.64 14.71 2.71
C GLN A 147 -23.71 15.80 3.23
N THR A 148 -23.83 16.14 4.51
CA THR A 148 -22.77 16.88 5.20
C THR A 148 -21.51 16.00 5.16
N PRO A 149 -20.37 16.48 4.63
CA PRO A 149 -19.16 15.69 4.59
C PRO A 149 -18.76 15.20 6.00
N LYS A 150 -18.12 14.05 6.08
CA LYS A 150 -17.81 13.35 7.33
C LYS A 150 -16.50 13.79 7.97
N THR A 151 -16.00 14.96 7.61
CA THR A 151 -14.83 15.53 8.29
C THR A 151 -15.24 16.09 9.65
N PHE A 152 -14.29 16.16 10.59
CA PHE A 152 -14.54 16.70 11.92
C PHE A 152 -15.16 18.10 11.90
N ALA A 153 -14.61 19.00 11.07
CA ALA A 153 -15.06 20.39 10.99
C ALA A 153 -16.53 20.50 10.53
N HIS A 154 -16.93 19.69 9.55
CA HIS A 154 -18.32 19.65 9.08
C HIS A 154 -19.28 19.09 10.14
N GLN A 155 -18.87 18.03 10.86
CA GLN A 155 -19.70 17.47 11.93
C GLN A 155 -19.81 18.44 13.12
N PHE A 156 -18.74 19.17 13.42
CA PHE A 156 -18.73 20.22 14.42
C PHE A 156 -19.65 21.38 14.03
N ALA A 157 -19.62 21.81 12.76
CA ALA A 157 -20.54 22.81 12.22
C ALA A 157 -21.99 22.36 12.34
N LYS A 158 -22.29 21.12 11.95
CA LYS A 158 -23.62 20.51 12.10
C LYS A 158 -24.12 20.53 13.55
N GLY A 159 -23.26 20.19 14.50
CA GLY A 159 -23.58 20.27 15.93
C GLY A 159 -23.87 21.69 16.40
N CYS A 160 -23.10 22.68 15.94
CA CYS A 160 -23.31 24.09 16.26
C CYS A 160 -24.63 24.62 15.68
N THR A 161 -24.98 24.24 14.44
CA THR A 161 -26.28 24.59 13.83
C THR A 161 -27.45 23.99 14.62
N ALA A 162 -27.37 22.72 14.98
CA ALA A 162 -28.41 22.07 15.78
C ALA A 162 -28.59 22.76 17.15
N ALA A 163 -27.50 23.09 17.83
CA ALA A 163 -27.54 23.83 19.09
C ALA A 163 -28.14 25.24 18.90
N HIS A 164 -27.75 25.97 17.86
CA HIS A 164 -28.33 27.26 17.50
C HIS A 164 -29.86 27.16 17.35
N ASP A 165 -30.34 26.16 16.62
CA ASP A 165 -31.78 25.97 16.36
C ASP A 165 -32.57 25.68 17.65
N GLU A 166 -31.97 24.97 18.61
CA GLU A 166 -32.53 24.77 19.96
C GLU A 166 -32.65 26.08 20.74
N PHE A 167 -31.62 26.95 20.70
CA PHE A 167 -31.66 28.26 21.35
C PHE A 167 -32.69 29.21 20.72
N VAL A 168 -32.78 29.23 19.39
CA VAL A 168 -33.72 30.09 18.66
C VAL A 168 -35.17 29.62 18.82
N SER A 169 -35.41 28.34 19.07
CA SER A 169 -36.75 27.79 19.31
C SER A 169 -37.30 28.10 20.73
N GLY A 170 -36.45 28.58 21.64
CA GLY A 170 -36.85 29.01 23.00
C GLY A 170 -37.39 30.44 23.05
N GLU A 171 -37.66 30.97 24.26
CA GLU A 171 -38.18 32.34 24.47
C GLU A 171 -37.14 33.45 24.17
N ASP A 172 -35.86 33.09 24.02
CA ASP A 172 -34.73 34.03 23.93
C ASP A 172 -34.10 34.04 22.53
N HIS A 173 -34.86 34.56 21.56
CA HIS A 173 -34.54 34.54 20.12
C HIS A 173 -33.27 35.32 19.70
N SER A 174 -32.53 35.94 20.64
CA SER A 174 -31.44 36.86 20.31
C SER A 174 -30.18 36.74 21.17
N SER A 175 -29.98 35.61 21.87
CA SER A 175 -28.79 35.43 22.71
C SER A 175 -27.50 35.57 21.90
N SER A 176 -26.49 36.20 22.49
CA SER A 176 -25.18 36.37 21.85
C SER A 176 -24.52 35.01 21.59
N LEU A 177 -24.84 34.01 22.42
CA LEU A 177 -24.45 32.61 22.22
C LEU A 177 -25.04 31.98 20.96
N ALA A 178 -26.33 32.20 20.65
CA ALA A 178 -26.92 31.67 19.42
C ALA A 178 -26.19 32.24 18.18
N LYS A 179 -25.93 33.56 18.17
CA LYS A 179 -25.16 34.20 17.09
C LYS A 179 -23.74 33.62 16.98
N ALA A 180 -23.07 33.39 18.11
CA ALA A 180 -21.75 32.77 18.14
C ALA A 180 -21.77 31.36 17.53
N LEU A 181 -22.75 30.52 17.88
CA LEU A 181 -22.91 29.16 17.34
C LEU A 181 -23.11 29.17 15.83
N LEU A 182 -23.93 30.08 15.31
CA LEU A 182 -24.13 30.23 13.88
C LEU A 182 -22.83 30.61 13.16
N LYS A 183 -22.08 31.60 13.69
CA LYS A 183 -20.78 32.02 13.15
C LYS A 183 -19.76 30.90 13.16
N ILE A 184 -19.64 30.19 14.27
CA ILE A 184 -18.75 29.04 14.40
C ILE A 184 -19.11 27.97 13.37
N SER A 185 -20.40 27.69 13.15
CA SER A 185 -20.85 26.73 12.14
C SER A 185 -20.44 27.13 10.72
N GLU A 186 -20.65 28.39 10.34
CA GLU A 186 -20.26 28.92 9.02
C GLU A 186 -18.75 28.77 8.77
N TYR A 187 -17.93 29.19 9.72
CA TYR A 187 -16.47 29.13 9.60
C TYR A 187 -15.93 27.70 9.62
N GLN A 188 -16.53 26.82 10.43
CA GLN A 188 -16.15 25.40 10.48
C GLN A 188 -16.53 24.65 9.19
N THR A 189 -17.63 25.03 8.54
CA THR A 189 -17.95 24.53 7.20
C THR A 189 -16.87 24.91 6.20
N ARG A 190 -16.44 26.18 6.16
CA ARG A 190 -15.34 26.64 5.28
C ARG A 190 -14.01 25.92 5.57
N ILE A 191 -13.66 25.74 6.84
CA ILE A 191 -12.47 24.97 7.24
C ILE A 191 -12.57 23.51 6.79
N GLY A 192 -13.77 22.93 6.86
CA GLY A 192 -14.07 21.61 6.33
C GLY A 192 -13.87 21.51 4.82
N ASP A 193 -14.34 22.49 4.05
CA ASP A 193 -14.16 22.54 2.59
C ASP A 193 -12.67 22.65 2.21
N GLU A 194 -11.92 23.51 2.90
CA GLU A 194 -10.46 23.63 2.73
C GLU A 194 -9.73 22.31 3.01
N ARG A 195 -10.24 21.52 3.96
CA ARG A 195 -9.71 20.19 4.26
C ARG A 195 -10.00 19.20 3.13
N LEU A 196 -11.22 19.19 2.58
CA LEU A 196 -11.55 18.32 1.45
C LEU A 196 -10.68 18.61 0.22
N GLU A 197 -10.41 19.89 -0.07
CA GLU A 197 -9.51 20.25 -1.16
C GLU A 197 -8.06 19.84 -0.87
N GLN A 198 -7.60 19.99 0.38
CA GLN A 198 -6.29 19.47 0.79
C GLN A 198 -6.19 17.95 0.56
N ASP A 199 -7.18 17.20 1.03
CA ASP A 199 -7.22 15.74 0.91
C ASP A 199 -7.18 15.32 -0.56
N LYS A 200 -8.02 15.93 -1.39
CA LYS A 200 -8.03 15.73 -2.85
C LYS A 200 -6.66 15.99 -3.49
N LEU A 201 -6.00 17.11 -3.15
CA LEU A 201 -4.67 17.41 -3.67
C LEU A 201 -3.62 16.39 -3.20
N VAL A 202 -3.67 15.93 -1.95
CA VAL A 202 -2.76 14.87 -1.48
C VAL A 202 -3.00 13.57 -2.26
N ILE A 203 -4.24 13.21 -2.53
CA ILE A 203 -4.58 12.02 -3.31
C ILE A 203 -4.01 12.12 -4.73
N THR A 204 -4.37 13.16 -5.47
CA THR A 204 -4.06 13.27 -6.90
C THR A 204 -2.60 13.65 -7.16
N GLU A 205 -2.04 14.59 -6.39
CA GLU A 205 -0.72 15.14 -6.66
C GLU A 205 0.41 14.40 -5.96
N PHE A 206 0.10 13.55 -4.97
CA PHE A 206 1.09 12.80 -4.20
C PHE A 206 0.84 11.29 -4.19
N ASN A 207 -0.30 10.81 -3.67
CA ASN A 207 -0.54 9.36 -3.54
C ASN A 207 -0.55 8.66 -4.90
N ASP A 208 -1.27 9.21 -5.88
CA ASP A 208 -1.39 8.61 -7.20
C ASP A 208 -0.05 8.61 -7.94
N LYS A 209 0.76 9.67 -7.80
CA LYS A 209 2.12 9.68 -8.35
C LYS A 209 3.01 8.62 -7.72
N ILE A 210 2.95 8.43 -6.40
CA ILE A 210 3.68 7.36 -5.73
C ILE A 210 3.21 5.98 -6.21
N ARG A 211 1.89 5.76 -6.35
CA ARG A 211 1.34 4.51 -6.90
C ARG A 211 1.84 4.26 -8.31
N ASN A 212 1.82 5.27 -9.17
CA ASN A 212 2.27 5.17 -10.56
C ASN A 212 3.75 4.77 -10.64
N VAL A 213 4.62 5.38 -9.83
CA VAL A 213 6.04 4.99 -9.77
C VAL A 213 6.19 3.56 -9.24
N LEU A 214 5.46 3.18 -8.18
CA LEU A 214 5.49 1.83 -7.60
C LEU A 214 4.97 0.74 -8.55
N GLN A 215 3.94 1.04 -9.36
CA GLN A 215 3.30 0.09 -10.27
C GLN A 215 3.95 0.08 -11.66
N GLY A 216 4.52 1.20 -12.11
CA GLY A 216 5.24 1.31 -13.38
C GLY A 216 6.72 0.98 -13.19
N ASP A 217 7.49 1.99 -12.84
CA ASP A 217 8.96 1.95 -12.87
C ASP A 217 9.56 0.87 -11.98
N PHE A 218 9.01 0.69 -10.76
CA PHE A 218 9.47 -0.35 -9.84
C PHE A 218 9.11 -1.77 -10.32
N GLN A 219 7.95 -1.97 -10.94
CA GLN A 219 7.60 -3.28 -11.49
C GLN A 219 8.45 -3.61 -12.71
N ASN A 220 8.68 -2.63 -13.59
CA ASN A 220 9.56 -2.79 -14.74
C ASN A 220 11.00 -3.12 -14.29
N THR A 221 11.53 -2.36 -13.34
CA THR A 221 12.87 -2.62 -12.78
C THR A 221 12.95 -4.00 -12.14
N GLN A 222 11.90 -4.44 -11.42
CA GLN A 222 11.85 -5.79 -10.85
C GLN A 222 11.84 -6.88 -11.93
N LYS A 223 11.16 -6.65 -13.06
CA LYS A 223 11.15 -7.59 -14.20
C LYS A 223 12.54 -7.73 -14.79
N LEU A 224 13.26 -6.62 -15.00
CA LEU A 224 14.63 -6.63 -15.51
C LEU A 224 15.60 -7.32 -14.55
N ARG A 225 15.49 -7.09 -13.23
CA ARG A 225 16.28 -7.82 -12.22
C ARG A 225 16.02 -9.33 -12.26
N ARG A 226 14.77 -9.76 -12.42
CA ARG A 226 14.43 -11.18 -12.62
C ARG A 226 15.00 -11.75 -13.91
N GLN A 227 15.09 -10.94 -14.96
CA GLN A 227 15.73 -11.34 -16.22
C GLN A 227 17.23 -11.55 -16.04
N VAL A 228 17.93 -10.67 -15.30
CA VAL A 228 19.36 -10.86 -14.94
C VAL A 228 19.56 -12.17 -14.19
N GLU A 229 18.73 -12.44 -13.16
CA GLU A 229 18.77 -13.70 -12.42
C GLU A 229 18.60 -14.92 -13.35
N THR A 230 17.65 -14.84 -14.27
CA THR A 230 17.35 -15.92 -15.21
C THR A 230 18.50 -16.12 -16.21
N SER A 231 19.06 -15.05 -16.76
CA SER A 231 20.21 -15.11 -17.67
C SER A 231 21.45 -15.64 -16.95
N ARG A 232 21.67 -15.26 -15.68
CA ARG A 232 22.78 -15.78 -14.87
C ARG A 232 22.68 -17.29 -14.68
N LEU A 233 21.52 -17.77 -14.22
CA LEU A 233 21.27 -19.20 -14.06
C LEU A 233 21.44 -19.98 -15.37
N ASN A 234 21.07 -19.36 -16.50
CA ASN A 234 21.26 -19.94 -17.83
C ASN A 234 22.73 -20.05 -18.20
N PHE A 235 23.49 -18.97 -18.07
CA PHE A 235 24.94 -18.92 -18.31
C PHE A 235 25.68 -19.95 -17.45
N ASP A 236 25.34 -19.99 -16.16
CA ASP A 236 25.89 -20.94 -15.20
C ASP A 236 25.57 -22.39 -15.62
N THR A 237 24.34 -22.66 -16.10
CA THR A 237 23.93 -23.98 -16.65
C THR A 237 24.81 -24.39 -17.83
N VAL A 238 25.01 -23.49 -18.78
CA VAL A 238 25.87 -23.78 -19.95
C VAL A 238 27.33 -23.96 -19.53
N ARG A 239 27.84 -23.17 -18.57
CA ARG A 239 29.20 -23.34 -18.04
C ARG A 239 29.42 -24.71 -17.39
N ALA A 240 28.42 -25.25 -16.70
CA ALA A 240 28.48 -26.60 -16.15
C ALA A 240 28.50 -27.68 -17.26
N GLU A 241 27.73 -27.49 -18.34
CA GLU A 241 27.78 -28.37 -19.52
C GLU A 241 29.16 -28.34 -20.20
N VAL A 242 29.77 -27.16 -20.34
CA VAL A 242 31.14 -26.96 -20.85
C VAL A 242 32.16 -27.73 -20.01
N LYS A 243 32.12 -27.56 -18.68
CA LYS A 243 33.01 -28.28 -17.75
C LYS A 243 32.84 -29.79 -17.82
N ALA A 244 31.61 -30.27 -18.00
CA ALA A 244 31.33 -31.69 -18.13
C ALA A 244 31.94 -32.29 -19.40
N VAL A 245 32.00 -31.54 -20.50
CA VAL A 245 32.64 -31.96 -21.76
C VAL A 245 34.15 -31.90 -21.67
N GLN A 246 34.69 -30.87 -21.02
CA GLN A 246 36.14 -30.67 -20.88
C GLN A 246 36.78 -31.61 -19.85
N HIS A 247 36.00 -32.20 -18.93
CA HIS A 247 36.51 -33.04 -17.84
C HIS A 247 37.64 -32.39 -17.02
N GLY A 248 37.69 -31.06 -16.97
CA GLY A 248 38.75 -30.29 -16.29
C GLY A 248 39.98 -29.96 -17.15
N ASP A 249 40.00 -30.35 -18.43
CA ASP A 249 41.03 -29.99 -19.39
C ASP A 249 40.50 -28.93 -20.37
N GLU A 250 40.96 -27.68 -20.19
CA GLU A 250 40.55 -26.53 -21.00
C GLU A 250 41.06 -26.60 -22.45
N SER A 251 42.01 -27.50 -22.75
CA SER A 251 42.52 -27.70 -24.12
C SER A 251 41.61 -28.55 -25.00
N VAL A 252 40.59 -29.20 -24.41
CA VAL A 252 39.60 -30.00 -25.14
C VAL A 252 38.71 -29.10 -26.00
N GLU A 253 38.71 -29.34 -27.31
CA GLU A 253 37.86 -28.61 -28.26
C GLU A 253 36.38 -28.80 -27.93
N LEU A 254 35.68 -27.68 -27.73
CA LEU A 254 34.25 -27.68 -27.47
C LEU A 254 33.47 -27.98 -28.77
N PRO A 255 32.43 -28.82 -28.70
CA PRO A 255 31.48 -28.94 -29.79
C PRO A 255 30.93 -27.57 -30.18
N VAL A 256 30.88 -27.28 -31.48
CA VAL A 256 30.41 -25.99 -32.03
C VAL A 256 29.06 -25.55 -31.44
N ALA A 257 28.15 -26.52 -31.21
CA ALA A 257 26.85 -26.27 -30.62
C ALA A 257 26.90 -25.77 -29.17
N ILE A 258 27.88 -26.21 -28.38
CA ILE A 258 28.04 -25.79 -26.97
C ILE A 258 28.77 -24.44 -26.91
N SER A 259 29.80 -24.24 -27.74
CA SER A 259 30.47 -22.93 -27.86
C SER A 259 29.47 -21.82 -28.19
N LYS A 260 28.63 -22.05 -29.20
CA LYS A 260 27.59 -21.08 -29.60
C LYS A 260 26.57 -20.83 -28.49
N LYS A 261 26.20 -21.86 -27.71
CA LYS A 261 25.29 -21.69 -26.55
C LYS A 261 25.92 -20.85 -25.45
N LEU A 262 27.23 -21.02 -25.21
CA LEU A 262 27.96 -20.27 -24.20
C LEU A 262 28.01 -18.78 -24.59
N GLU A 263 28.41 -18.49 -25.83
CA GLU A 263 28.42 -17.12 -26.39
C GLU A 263 27.03 -16.47 -26.29
N THR A 264 25.97 -17.18 -26.70
CA THR A 264 24.60 -16.65 -26.62
C THR A 264 24.17 -16.36 -25.18
N ALA A 265 24.51 -17.26 -24.23
CA ALA A 265 24.14 -17.08 -22.83
C ALA A 265 24.93 -15.93 -22.16
N GLU A 266 26.18 -15.70 -22.58
CA GLU A 266 26.99 -14.57 -22.13
C GLU A 266 26.41 -13.24 -22.64
N ASP A 267 26.11 -13.13 -23.94
CA ASP A 267 25.49 -11.94 -24.54
C ASP A 267 24.15 -11.61 -23.87
N GLU A 268 23.31 -12.61 -23.60
CA GLU A 268 22.03 -12.46 -22.89
C GLU A 268 22.22 -11.96 -21.45
N LEU A 269 23.27 -12.41 -20.75
CA LEU A 269 23.58 -11.96 -19.40
C LEU A 269 24.09 -10.52 -19.39
N VAL A 270 24.98 -10.16 -20.30
CA VAL A 270 25.50 -8.79 -20.45
C VAL A 270 24.34 -7.84 -20.76
N SER A 271 23.54 -8.14 -21.79
CA SER A 271 22.41 -7.30 -22.20
C SER A 271 21.34 -7.14 -21.10
N ALA A 272 21.00 -8.22 -20.39
CA ALA A 272 20.07 -8.15 -19.28
C ALA A 272 20.62 -7.28 -18.14
N THR A 273 21.92 -7.39 -17.85
CA THR A 273 22.58 -6.62 -16.78
C THR A 273 22.62 -5.14 -17.11
N GLU A 274 22.98 -4.77 -18.33
CA GLU A 274 22.98 -3.39 -18.81
C GLU A 274 21.59 -2.75 -18.70
N SER A 275 20.57 -3.45 -19.21
CA SER A 275 19.17 -2.98 -19.17
C SER A 275 18.68 -2.78 -17.73
N ALA A 276 19.00 -3.71 -16.83
CA ALA A 276 18.64 -3.60 -15.43
C ALA A 276 19.37 -2.43 -14.76
N VAL A 277 20.67 -2.24 -15.03
CA VAL A 277 21.46 -1.12 -14.48
C VAL A 277 20.91 0.22 -14.93
N GLU A 278 20.58 0.36 -16.21
CA GLU A 278 19.97 1.59 -16.75
C GLU A 278 18.64 1.90 -16.06
N SER A 279 17.75 0.91 -15.95
CA SER A 279 16.46 1.07 -15.26
C SER A 279 16.63 1.46 -13.79
N MET A 280 17.55 0.81 -13.07
CA MET A 280 17.84 1.13 -11.67
C MET A 280 18.40 2.55 -11.52
N LYS A 281 19.33 2.96 -12.38
CA LYS A 281 19.91 4.32 -12.38
C LYS A 281 18.86 5.40 -12.69
N SER A 282 17.92 5.11 -13.59
CA SER A 282 16.82 6.02 -13.88
C SER A 282 15.92 6.23 -12.66
N LEU A 283 15.65 5.16 -11.92
CA LEU A 283 14.71 5.14 -10.79
C LEU A 283 15.28 5.80 -9.52
N ILE A 284 16.58 5.72 -9.26
CA ILE A 284 17.21 6.28 -8.04
C ILE A 284 17.51 7.79 -8.11
N LYS A 285 16.98 8.51 -9.10
CA LYS A 285 17.22 9.96 -9.25
C LYS A 285 16.63 10.72 -8.04
N PRO A 286 17.45 11.39 -7.20
CA PRO A 286 16.98 12.01 -5.94
C PRO A 286 15.95 13.14 -6.13
N THR A 287 15.96 13.78 -7.30
CA THR A 287 15.14 14.94 -7.62
C THR A 287 13.64 14.65 -7.55
N GLU A 288 13.21 13.46 -7.97
CA GLU A 288 11.78 13.13 -8.06
C GLU A 288 11.16 12.92 -6.69
N GLY A 289 11.80 12.10 -5.83
CA GLY A 289 11.34 11.89 -4.46
C GLY A 289 11.32 13.20 -3.64
N LEU A 290 12.33 14.06 -3.82
CA LEU A 290 12.36 15.37 -3.17
C LEU A 290 11.24 16.29 -3.66
N ASN A 291 10.95 16.28 -4.97
CA ASN A 291 9.87 17.10 -5.53
C ASN A 291 8.50 16.65 -5.02
N LEU A 292 8.25 15.34 -4.90
CA LEU A 292 7.03 14.81 -4.30
C LEU A 292 6.87 15.26 -2.83
N LEU A 293 7.93 15.17 -2.03
CA LEU A 293 7.90 15.68 -0.65
C LEU A 293 7.62 17.19 -0.58
N LYS A 294 8.23 17.97 -1.48
CA LYS A 294 7.95 19.42 -1.56
C LYS A 294 6.49 19.70 -1.92
N VAL A 295 5.89 18.91 -2.82
CA VAL A 295 4.47 19.02 -3.18
C VAL A 295 3.61 18.76 -1.95
N LEU A 296 3.85 17.66 -1.23
CA LEU A 296 3.12 17.36 0.00
C LEU A 296 3.22 18.51 1.02
N MET A 297 4.42 19.02 1.29
CA MET A 297 4.62 20.12 2.24
C MET A 297 3.96 21.43 1.80
N LYS A 298 3.90 21.72 0.49
CA LYS A 298 3.18 22.88 -0.03
C LYS A 298 1.67 22.75 0.15
N ILE A 299 1.11 21.56 -0.08
CA ILE A 299 -0.31 21.28 0.16
C ILE A 299 -0.64 21.48 1.65
N GLN A 300 0.16 20.93 2.56
CA GLN A 300 0.00 21.14 4.00
C GLN A 300 0.07 22.62 4.38
N LEU A 301 1.08 23.35 3.88
CA LEU A 301 1.26 24.77 4.16
C LEU A 301 0.07 25.61 3.69
N ASN A 302 -0.46 25.31 2.51
CA ASN A 302 -1.60 26.04 1.95
C ASN A 302 -2.83 25.88 2.83
N TYR A 303 -3.18 24.64 3.18
CA TYR A 303 -4.28 24.34 4.09
C TYR A 303 -4.15 25.10 5.41
N HIS A 304 -3.00 24.99 6.09
CA HIS A 304 -2.81 25.65 7.39
C HIS A 304 -2.88 27.19 7.30
N LYS A 305 -2.43 27.80 6.20
CA LYS A 305 -2.58 29.25 5.99
C LYS A 305 -4.04 29.65 5.85
N ASN A 306 -4.82 28.89 5.10
CA ASN A 306 -6.25 29.15 4.89
C ASN A 306 -7.01 29.01 6.22
N VAL A 307 -6.72 27.95 6.99
CA VAL A 307 -7.31 27.76 8.34
C VAL A 307 -6.97 28.90 9.29
N VAL A 308 -5.72 29.39 9.29
CA VAL A 308 -5.34 30.56 10.12
C VAL A 308 -6.15 31.80 9.72
N SER A 309 -6.36 32.04 8.44
CA SER A 309 -7.16 33.17 7.96
C SER A 309 -8.63 33.08 8.43
N GLU A 310 -9.24 31.90 8.28
CA GLU A 310 -10.62 31.64 8.71
C GLU A 310 -10.77 31.79 10.22
N LEU A 311 -9.90 31.15 11.01
CA LEU A 311 -9.98 31.21 12.47
C LEU A 311 -9.70 32.60 13.02
N SER A 312 -8.77 33.36 12.42
CA SER A 312 -8.50 34.74 12.86
C SER A 312 -9.73 35.62 12.67
N SER A 313 -10.39 35.52 11.51
CA SER A 313 -11.60 36.28 11.22
C SER A 313 -12.78 35.87 12.12
N LEU A 314 -12.91 34.57 12.42
CA LEU A 314 -13.91 34.07 13.36
C LEU A 314 -13.70 34.65 14.76
N VAL A 315 -12.46 34.64 15.27
CA VAL A 315 -12.14 35.18 16.61
C VAL A 315 -12.48 36.67 16.66
N ASP A 316 -12.08 37.45 15.65
CA ASP A 316 -12.40 38.87 15.57
C ASP A 316 -13.92 39.11 15.56
N GLU A 317 -14.70 38.31 14.80
CA GLU A 317 -16.16 38.41 14.76
C GLU A 317 -16.81 38.05 16.11
N LEU A 318 -16.31 37.02 16.79
CA LEU A 318 -16.81 36.61 18.11
C LEU A 318 -16.54 37.67 19.17
N ASP A 319 -15.39 38.35 19.13
CA ASP A 319 -15.05 39.44 20.07
C ASP A 319 -15.96 40.66 19.93
N THR A 320 -16.65 40.82 18.79
CA THR A 320 -17.65 41.89 18.60
C THR A 320 -19.03 41.58 19.17
N LEU A 321 -19.29 40.33 19.56
CA LEU A 321 -20.58 39.95 20.10
C LEU A 321 -20.77 40.57 21.50
N PRO A 322 -22.00 40.99 21.84
CA PRO A 322 -22.30 41.49 23.18
C PRO A 322 -21.94 40.42 24.21
N GLN A 323 -21.31 40.83 25.31
CA GLN A 323 -21.33 40.01 26.52
C GLN A 323 -22.70 40.23 27.12
N ASP A 324 -23.53 39.18 27.13
CA ASP A 324 -24.81 39.20 27.82
C ASP A 324 -24.48 39.28 29.33
N ASP A 325 -24.37 40.51 29.86
CA ASP A 325 -24.26 40.77 31.28
C ASP A 325 -25.64 40.53 31.92
N ASP A 326 -25.69 39.69 32.97
CA ASP A 326 -26.87 39.47 33.82
C ASP A 326 -27.43 40.79 34.41
#